data_AF-A0A1G7HIV4-F1
#
_entry.id   AF-A0A1G7HIV4-F1
#
_cell.length_a   1.000
_cell.length_b   1.000
_cell.length_c   1.000
_cell.angle_alpha   90.00
_cell.angle_beta   90.00
_cell.angle_gamma   90.00
#
_symmetry.space_group_name_H-M   'P 1'
#
loop_
_entity.id
_entity.type
_entity.pdbx_description
1 polymer ?
#
loop_
_entity_poly.entity_id
_entity_poly.type
_entity_poly.pdbx_seq_one_letter_code
_entity_poly.pdbx_strand_id
1 'polypeptide(L)' 'MEEFYNGFAQRARDLAEKADPFTRRRLLDLAQRYELKSRPGSSYGRPSPPTRATPPTVLFSGSGEA' A
#
# COMPACT_ATOMS: atom_id res chain seq x y z
N MET A 1 6.43 9.50 10.15
CA MET A 1 6.02 8.25 9.45
C MET A 1 7.00 7.91 8.34
N GLU A 2 7.46 8.94 7.62
CA GLU A 2 8.51 8.87 6.60
C GLU A 2 9.81 8.23 7.13
N GLU A 3 10.21 8.54 8.36
CA GLU A 3 11.44 8.03 9.00
C GLU A 3 11.40 6.51 9.21
N PHE A 4 10.24 5.97 9.57
CA PHE A 4 10.04 4.52 9.74
C PHE A 4 10.19 3.79 8.40
N TYR A 5 9.62 4.34 7.33
CA TYR A 5 9.70 3.76 5.99
C TYR A 5 11.11 3.89 5.39
N ASN A 6 11.81 5.00 5.62
CA ASN A 6 13.19 5.18 5.20
C ASN A 6 14.13 4.19 5.90
N GLY A 7 13.98 3.99 7.22
CA GLY A 7 14.76 2.99 7.97
C GLY A 7 14.45 1.55 7.57
N PHE A 8 13.26 1.26 7.04
CA PHE A 8 12.93 -0.06 6.50
C PHE A 8 13.53 -0.25 5.09
N ALA A 9 13.47 0.77 4.24
CA ALA A 9 14.08 0.73 2.91
C ALA A 9 15.59 0.49 2.99
N GLN A 10 16.27 1.14 3.94
CA GLN A 10 17.69 0.92 4.15
C GLN A 10 17.99 -0.53 4.57
N ARG A 11 17.29 -1.07 5.58
CA ARG A 11 17.45 -2.46 6.01
C ARG A 11 17.17 -3.47 4.91
N ALA A 12 16.19 -3.22 4.06
CA ALA A 12 15.89 -4.07 2.91
C ALA A 12 17.05 -4.09 1.90
N ARG A 13 17.76 -2.96 1.69
CA ARG A 13 18.98 -2.91 0.87
C ARG A 13 20.12 -3.72 1.50
N ASP A 14 20.36 -3.54 2.80
CA ASP A 14 21.42 -4.28 3.52
C ASP A 14 21.20 -5.80 3.47
N LEU A 15 19.93 -6.25 3.55
CA LEU A 15 19.58 -7.66 3.37
C LEU A 15 19.75 -8.11 1.92
N ALA A 16 19.42 -7.26 0.96
CA ALA A 16 19.52 -7.58 -0.46
C ALA A 16 20.97 -7.83 -0.91
N GLU A 17 21.94 -7.17 -0.29
CA GLU A 17 23.36 -7.39 -0.60
C GLU A 17 23.84 -8.80 -0.26
N LYS A 18 23.25 -9.43 0.77
CA LYS A 18 23.62 -10.77 1.25
C LYS A 18 22.68 -11.87 0.74
N ALA A 19 21.62 -11.51 0.05
CA ALA A 19 20.59 -12.43 -0.40
C ALA A 19 20.93 -13.10 -1.74
N ASP A 20 20.27 -14.23 -2.02
CA ASP A 20 20.28 -14.84 -3.34
C ASP A 20 19.70 -13.88 -4.41
N PRO A 21 19.96 -14.11 -5.72
CA PRO A 21 19.56 -13.18 -6.78
C PRO A 21 18.04 -12.91 -6.84
N PHE A 22 17.22 -13.91 -6.50
CA PHE A 22 15.76 -13.77 -6.53
C PHE A 22 15.27 -12.92 -5.36
N THR A 23 15.73 -13.24 -4.14
CA THR A 23 15.39 -12.52 -2.92
C THR A 23 15.95 -11.10 -2.94
N ARG A 24 17.18 -10.91 -3.44
CA ARG A 24 17.80 -9.59 -3.65
C ARG A 24 16.90 -8.70 -4.49
N ARG A 25 16.42 -9.18 -5.64
CA ARG A 25 15.52 -8.40 -6.51
C ARG A 25 14.22 -8.05 -5.80
N ARG A 26 13.66 -8.97 -5.01
CA ARG A 26 12.42 -8.75 -4.26
C ARG A 26 12.59 -7.74 -3.10
N LEU A 27 13.74 -7.77 -2.42
CA LEU A 27 14.07 -6.83 -1.34
C LEU A 27 14.34 -5.42 -1.87
N LEU A 28 15.02 -5.29 -3.02
CA LEU A 28 15.23 -4.00 -3.67
C LEU A 28 13.92 -3.37 -4.14
N ASP A 29 13.02 -4.16 -4.74
CA ASP A 29 11.68 -3.70 -5.11
C ASP A 29 10.87 -3.25 -3.88
N LEU A 30 10.99 -3.99 -2.77
CA LEU A 30 10.36 -3.63 -1.50
C LEU A 30 10.91 -2.31 -0.93
N ALA A 31 12.22 -2.12 -0.96
CA ALA A 31 12.87 -0.88 -0.51
C ALA A 31 12.37 0.33 -1.31
N GLN A 32 12.29 0.18 -2.64
CA GLN A 32 11.82 1.22 -3.54
C GLN A 32 10.36 1.61 -3.26
N ARG A 33 9.49 0.62 -3.01
CA ARG A 33 8.09 0.88 -2.63
C ARG A 33 7.98 1.67 -1.32
N TYR A 34 8.87 1.43 -0.36
CA TYR A 34 8.86 2.15 0.91
C TYR A 34 9.38 3.57 0.78
N GLU A 35 10.39 3.85 -0.04
CA GLU A 35 10.82 5.23 -0.34
C GLU A 35 9.75 6.02 -1.10
N LEU A 36 9.03 5.38 -2.01
CA LEU A 36 7.91 6.03 -2.70
C LEU A 36 6.73 6.30 -1.76
N LYS A 37 6.51 5.42 -0.78
CA LYS A 37 5.50 5.60 0.27
C LYS A 37 5.89 6.72 1.25
N SER A 38 7.19 6.88 1.51
CA SER A 38 7.70 7.83 2.50
C SER A 38 7.53 9.27 2.02
N ARG A 39 7.56 9.53 0.70
CA ARG A 39 7.20 10.83 0.10
C ARG A 39 5.69 11.03 -0.04
N PRO A 40 5.08 12.00 0.67
CA PRO A 40 3.68 12.36 0.49
C PRO A 40 3.52 13.13 -0.83
N GLY A 41 3.35 12.42 -1.94
CA GLY A 41 3.12 13.05 -3.25
C GLY A 41 3.59 12.24 -4.47
N SER A 42 4.32 11.14 -4.28
CA SER A 42 4.75 10.30 -5.40
C SER A 42 3.69 9.25 -5.73
N SER A 43 2.72 9.68 -6.54
CA SER A 43 1.67 8.87 -7.16
C SER A 43 2.23 7.87 -8.19
N TYR A 44 3.10 6.94 -7.78
CA TYR A 44 3.34 5.72 -8.57
C TYR A 44 2.34 4.66 -8.16
N GLY A 45 1.17 4.72 -8.81
CA GLY A 45 0.30 3.58 -9.09
C GLY A 45 0.14 2.55 -7.97
N ARG A 46 -0.40 2.95 -6.81
CA ARG A 46 -1.20 1.99 -6.06
C ARG A 46 -2.44 1.73 -6.92
N PRO A 47 -2.83 0.49 -7.25
CA PRO A 47 -4.26 0.26 -7.40
C PRO A 47 -4.86 0.77 -6.09
N SER A 48 -5.65 1.84 -6.19
CA SER A 48 -6.49 2.30 -5.10
C SER A 48 -7.12 1.06 -4.47
N PRO A 49 -7.08 0.87 -3.14
CA PRO A 49 -8.02 -0.07 -2.54
C PRO A 49 -9.40 0.31 -3.11
N PRO A 50 -10.18 -0.65 -3.65
CA PRO A 50 -11.44 -0.32 -4.28
C PRO A 50 -12.21 0.58 -3.32
N THR A 51 -12.53 1.75 -3.86
CA THR A 51 -13.30 2.81 -3.25
C THR A 51 -14.45 2.15 -2.50
N ARG A 52 -14.39 2.26 -1.17
CA ARG A 52 -15.48 2.14 -0.22
C ARG A 52 -16.79 1.73 -0.90
N ALA A 53 -17.12 0.44 -0.84
CA ALA A 53 -18.43 -0.04 -1.24
C ALA A 53 -19.46 0.84 -0.55
N THR A 54 -20.07 1.73 -1.33
CA THR A 54 -21.30 2.41 -0.96
C THR A 54 -22.26 1.32 -0.49
N PRO A 55 -22.80 1.39 0.74
CA PRO A 55 -23.91 0.50 1.06
C PRO A 55 -24.98 0.74 -0.02
N PRO A 56 -25.57 -0.30 -0.62
CA PRO A 56 -26.73 -0.07 -1.46
C PRO A 56 -27.75 0.64 -0.56
N THR A 57 -28.08 1.86 -0.93
CA THR A 57 -29.29 2.55 -0.48
C THR A 57 -30.44 1.60 -0.77
N VAL A 58 -30.81 0.78 0.22
CA VAL A 58 -32.04 0.02 0.20
C VAL A 58 -33.11 1.08 0.42
N LEU A 59 -33.65 1.56 -0.69
CA LEU A 59 -34.94 2.23 -0.77
C LEU A 59 -36.00 1.27 -0.21
N PHE A 60 -36.16 1.23 1.11
CA PHE A 60 -37.36 0.69 1.73
C PHE A 60 -38.37 1.83 1.89
N SER A 61 -38.99 2.19 0.77
CA SER A 61 -40.31 2.81 0.80
C SER A 61 -41.33 1.70 1.00
N GLY A 62 -41.95 1.68 2.18
CA GLY A 62 -42.98 0.73 2.56
C GLY A 62 -43.67 1.19 3.85
N SER A 63 -44.35 2.34 3.77
CA SER A 63 -45.42 2.69 4.71
C SER A 63 -46.54 1.66 4.50
N GLY A 64 -46.93 0.99 5.57
CA GLY A 64 -47.98 -0.02 5.59
C GLY A 64 -48.59 -0.08 6.98
N GLU A 65 -49.47 0.86 7.26
CA GLU A 65 -50.40 0.83 8.39
C GLU A 65 -51.52 -0.17 8.09
N ALA A 66 -51.86 -1.01 9.07
CA ALA A 66 -53.17 -1.65 9.26
C ALA A 66 -53.30 -2.12 10.71
#